data_AF-A0A2U2S958-F1
#
_entry.id   AF-A0A2U2S958-F1
#
_cell.length_a   1.000
_cell.length_b   1.000
_cell.length_c   1.000
_cell.angle_alpha   90.00
_cell.angle_beta   90.00
_cell.angle_gamma   90.00
#
_symmetry.space_group_name_H-M   'P 1'
#
loop_
_entity.id
_entity.type
_entity.pdbx_description
1 polymer ?
#
loop_
_entity_poly.entity_id
_entity_poly.type
_entity_poly.pdbx_seq_one_letter_code
_entity_poly.pdbx_strand_id
1 'polypeptide(L)' 'MEKDLETRKKQAYGVGVSVFILLGFLTIGEFFLGSIAATWWVPLMGVALLKAFFVVRDYMHIGRLFVNVEEEE' A
#
# COMPACT_ATOMS: atom_id res chain seq x y z
N MET A 1 -28.24 5.46 6.63
CA MET A 1 -27.28 6.31 5.90
C MET A 1 -26.02 6.57 6.72
N GLU A 2 -26.11 6.99 7.99
CA GLU A 2 -24.94 7.25 8.84
C GLU A 2 -24.11 5.98 9.21
N LYS A 3 -24.79 4.86 9.49
CA LYS A 3 -24.14 3.56 9.79
C LYS A 3 -23.34 2.96 8.61
N ASP A 4 -23.73 3.22 7.37
CA ASP A 4 -23.01 2.72 6.19
C ASP A 4 -21.67 3.44 6.00
N LEU A 5 -21.63 4.75 6.27
CA LEU A 5 -20.40 5.55 6.20
C LEU A 5 -19.38 5.12 7.25
N GLU A 6 -19.80 4.87 8.48
CA GLU A 6 -18.92 4.35 9.54
C GLU A 6 -18.33 2.98 9.17
N THR A 7 -19.16 2.09 8.61
CA THR A 7 -18.73 0.75 8.19
C THR A 7 -17.69 0.81 7.07
N ARG A 8 -17.91 1.68 6.07
CA ARG A 8 -16.96 1.89 4.96
C ARG A 8 -15.63 2.50 5.43
N LYS A 9 -15.67 3.48 6.34
CA LYS A 9 -14.46 4.06 6.95
C LYS A 9 -13.65 2.99 7.72
N LYS A 10 -14.34 2.12 8.45
CA LYS A 10 -13.71 1.03 9.22
C LYS A 10 -13.09 -0.03 8.31
N GLN A 11 -13.72 -0.34 7.19
CA GLN A 11 -13.15 -1.22 6.16
C GLN A 11 -11.91 -0.61 5.49
N ALA A 12 -11.96 0.67 5.08
CA ALA A 12 -10.82 1.36 4.49
C ALA A 12 -9.61 1.40 5.44
N TYR A 13 -9.86 1.63 6.73
CA TYR A 13 -8.82 1.58 7.76
C TYR A 13 -8.22 0.17 7.91
N GLY A 14 -9.05 -0.87 7.88
CA GLY A 14 -8.60 -2.27 7.93
C GLY A 14 -7.70 -2.64 6.74
N VAL A 15 -8.04 -2.19 5.53
CA VAL A 15 -7.23 -2.38 4.33
C VAL A 15 -5.87 -1.68 4.47
N GLY A 16 -5.85 -0.42 4.89
CA GLY A 16 -4.61 0.32 5.12
C GLY A 16 -3.67 -0.37 6.13
N VAL A 17 -4.22 -0.84 7.26
CA VAL A 17 -3.43 -1.58 8.28
C VAL A 17 -2.91 -2.92 7.74
N SER A 18 -3.70 -3.66 6.96
CA SER A 18 -3.23 -4.91 6.35
C SER A 18 -2.05 -4.67 5.39
N VAL A 19 -2.12 -3.60 4.60
CA VAL A 19 -1.07 -3.22 3.66
C VAL A 19 0.17 -2.71 4.39
N PHE A 20 0.00 -2.02 5.52
CA PHE A 20 1.10 -1.65 6.41
C PHE A 20 1.92 -2.86 6.85
N ILE A 21 1.21 -3.89 7.34
CA ILE A 21 1.82 -5.12 7.82
C ILE A 21 2.56 -5.82 6.67
N LEU A 22 1.93 -5.91 5.49
CA LEU A 22 2.54 -6.47 4.29
C LEU A 22 3.82 -5.72 3.88
N LEU A 23 3.79 -4.38 3.88
CA LEU A 23 4.96 -3.55 3.60
C LEU A 23 6.07 -3.79 4.62
N GLY A 24 5.73 -3.94 5.91
CA GLY A 24 6.66 -4.31 6.97
C GLY A 24 7.38 -5.65 6.68
N PHE A 25 6.63 -6.70 6.32
CA PHE A 25 7.21 -7.99 5.95
C PHE A 25 8.11 -7.89 4.71
N LEU A 26 7.70 -7.13 3.69
CA LEU A 26 8.54 -6.88 2.50
C LEU A 26 9.85 -6.17 2.87
N THR A 27 9.85 -5.27 3.87
CA THR A 27 11.07 -4.57 4.32
C THR A 27 12.02 -5.53 5.02
N ILE A 28 11.48 -6.40 5.88
CA ILE A 28 12.27 -7.41 6.57
C ILE A 28 12.88 -8.37 5.55
N GLY A 29 12.09 -8.86 4.59
CA GLY A 29 12.55 -9.73 3.52
C GLY A 29 13.65 -9.09 2.67
N GLU A 30 13.50 -7.81 2.31
CA GLU A 30 14.50 -7.04 1.58
C GLU A 30 15.81 -6.89 2.37
N PHE A 31 15.73 -6.61 3.67
CA PHE A 31 16.92 -6.51 4.53
C PHE A 31 17.70 -7.82 4.56
N PHE A 32 17.02 -8.96 4.70
CA PHE A 32 17.67 -10.28 4.65
C PHE A 32 18.27 -10.55 3.26
N LEU A 33 17.54 -10.26 2.18
CA LEU A 33 18.04 -10.39 0.81
C LEU A 33 19.29 -9.54 0.56
N GLY A 34 19.27 -8.28 0.99
CA GLY A 34 20.39 -7.36 0.88
C GLY A 34 21.60 -7.79 1.72
N SER A 35 21.38 -8.40 2.89
CA SER A 35 22.46 -8.90 3.74
C SER A 35 23.19 -10.11 3.17
N ILE A 36 22.51 -10.97 2.39
CA ILE A 36 23.07 -12.19 1.82
C ILE A 36 23.61 -11.94 0.40
N ALA A 37 22.90 -11.15 -0.40
CA ALA A 37 23.16 -10.99 -1.83
C ALA A 37 23.03 -9.52 -2.28
N ALA A 38 23.82 -8.64 -1.68
CA ALA A 38 23.81 -7.19 -1.97
C ALA A 38 23.96 -6.84 -3.47
N THR A 39 24.62 -7.69 -4.26
CA THR A 39 24.82 -7.47 -5.71
C THR A 39 23.59 -7.83 -6.56
N TRP A 40 22.57 -8.48 -5.97
CA TRP A 40 21.35 -8.88 -6.67
C TRP A 40 20.37 -7.71 -6.76
N TRP A 41 20.74 -6.73 -7.57
CA TRP A 41 19.98 -5.49 -7.76
C TRP A 41 18.58 -5.74 -8.36
N VAL A 42 18.41 -6.77 -9.20
CA VAL A 42 17.14 -7.09 -9.86
C VAL A 42 16.03 -7.45 -8.88
N PRO A 43 16.19 -8.43 -7.95
CA PRO A 43 15.15 -8.74 -6.97
C PRO A 43 14.91 -7.61 -5.97
N LEU A 44 15.95 -6.85 -5.58
CA LEU A 44 15.78 -5.65 -4.74
C LEU A 44 14.91 -4.62 -5.45
N MET A 45 15.15 -4.39 -6.75
CA MET A 45 14.29 -3.51 -7.56
C MET A 45 12.85 -4.04 -7.69
N GLY A 46 12.68 -5.35 -7.87
CA GLY A 46 11.36 -5.97 -7.90
C GLY A 46 10.58 -5.72 -6.61
N VAL A 47 11.22 -5.92 -5.45
CA VAL A 47 10.60 -5.65 -4.14
C VAL A 47 10.27 -4.16 -3.97
N ALA A 48 11.17 -3.26 -4.37
CA ALA A 48 10.94 -1.82 -4.31
C ALA A 48 9.73 -1.38 -5.16
N LEU A 49 9.58 -1.88 -6.39
CA LEU A 49 8.42 -1.59 -7.24
C LEU A 49 7.12 -2.11 -6.64
N LEU A 50 7.16 -3.30 -6.08
CA LEU A 50 5.99 -3.94 -5.49
C LEU A 50 5.51 -3.17 -4.25
N LYS A 51 6.44 -2.66 -3.43
CA LYS A 51 6.14 -1.73 -2.34
C LYS A 51 5.58 -0.40 -2.85
N ALA A 52 6.21 0.19 -3.86
CA ALA A 52 5.75 1.45 -4.45
C ALA A 52 4.30 1.34 -4.96
N PHE A 53 3.95 0.23 -5.62
CA PHE A 53 2.58 -0.04 -6.04
C PHE A 53 1.59 -0.07 -4.87
N PHE A 54 1.89 -0.80 -3.79
CA PHE A 54 1.01 -0.86 -2.61
C PHE A 54 0.89 0.49 -1.91
N VAL A 55 1.98 1.24 -1.79
CA VAL A 55 1.97 2.59 -1.21
C VAL A 55 1.11 3.51 -2.07
N VAL A 56 1.27 3.48 -3.39
CA VAL A 56 0.51 4.34 -4.30
C VAL A 56 -0.98 3.98 -4.35
N ARG A 57 -1.33 2.70 -4.21
CA ARG A 57 -2.72 2.23 -4.26
C ARG A 57 -3.48 2.48 -2.96
N ASP A 58 -2.88 2.12 -1.83
CA ASP A 58 -3.59 2.04 -0.54
C ASP A 58 -3.25 3.20 0.42
N TYR A 59 -2.11 3.86 0.23
CA TYR A 59 -1.65 4.95 1.11
C TYR A 59 -1.68 6.33 0.44
N MET A 60 -1.26 6.43 -0.82
CA MET A 60 -1.54 7.62 -1.63
C MET A 60 -2.97 7.47 -2.11
N HIS A 61 -3.84 8.32 -1.61
CA HIS A 61 -5.28 8.25 -1.88
C HIS A 61 -5.60 8.71 -3.32
N ILE A 62 -4.87 8.23 -4.33
CA ILE A 62 -5.11 8.55 -5.74
C ILE A 62 -6.54 8.18 -6.11
N GLY A 63 -7.08 7.07 -5.60
CA GLY A 63 -8.50 6.73 -5.76
C GLY A 63 -9.47 7.77 -5.16
N ARG A 64 -9.10 8.46 -4.08
CA ARG A 64 -9.95 9.52 -3.48
C ARG A 64 -9.93 10.82 -4.29
N LEU A 65 -8.84 11.09 -5.01
CA LEU A 65 -8.79 12.21 -5.95
C LEU A 65 -9.71 11.99 -7.16
N PHE A 66 -9.99 10.74 -7.53
CA PHE A 66 -10.92 10.41 -8.62
C PHE A 66 -12.39 10.31 -8.17
N VAL A 67 -12.65 9.98 -6.90
CA VAL A 67 -14.03 9.97 -6.35
C VAL A 67 -14.57 11.39 -6.16
N ASN A 68 -13.74 12.37 -5.80
CA ASN A 68 -14.17 13.76 -5.66
C ASN A 68 -14.48 14.46 -6.99
N VAL A 69 -14.13 13.87 -8.14
CA VAL A 69 -14.44 14.45 -9.47
C VAL A 69 -15.86 14.05 -9.93
N GLU A 70 -16.44 13.01 -9.36
CA GLU A 70 -17.76 12.50 -9.75
C GLU A 70 -18.93 13.16 -8.98
N GLU A 71 -18.64 14.04 -8.00
CA GLU A 71 -19.65 14.81 -7.23
C GLU A 71 -19.80 16.29 -7.69
N GLU A 72 -19.12 16.72 -8.76
CA GLU A 72 -19.22 18.10 -9.29
C GLU A 72 -20.03 18.24 -10.60
N GLU A 73 -20.76 17.21 -11.05
CA GLU A 73 -21.72 17.31 -12.18
C GLU A 73 -23.18 17.13 -11.75
#